data_AF-A0A7C4WE48-F1
#
_entry.id   AF-A0A7C4WE48-F1
#
_cell.length_a   1.000
_cell.length_b   1.000
_cell.length_c   1.000
_cell.angle_alpha   90.00
_cell.angle_beta   90.00
_cell.angle_gamma   90.00
#
_symmetry.space_group_name_H-M   'P 1'
#
loop_
_entity.id
_entity.type
_entity.pdbx_description
1 polymer ?
#
loop_
_entity_poly.entity_id
_entity_poly.type
_entity_poly.pdbx_seq_one_letter_code
_entity_poly.pdbx_strand_id
1 'polypeptide(L)' 'MSKEEKLKKLMELENELLRLRSLVRSGGALENPGRIRAVKRDIARIKTSLREEGYKV' A
#
# COMPACT_ATOMS: atom_id res chain seq x y z
N MET A 1 12.08 4.74 -10.85
CA MET A 1 10.65 4.66 -11.17
C MET A 1 10.18 6.02 -11.61
N SER A 2 9.48 6.10 -12.74
CA SER A 2 8.74 7.31 -13.12
C SER A 2 7.61 7.58 -12.11
N LYS A 3 7.15 8.83 -12.02
CA LYS A 3 6.00 9.22 -11.20
C LYS A 3 4.79 8.31 -11.46
N GLU A 4 4.51 8.00 -12.72
CA GLU A 4 3.38 7.15 -13.11
C GLU A 4 3.52 5.73 -12.58
N GLU A 5 4.73 5.16 -12.59
CA GLU A 5 5.00 3.83 -12.03
C GLU A 5 4.79 3.83 -10.52
N LYS A 6 5.22 4.88 -9.83
CA LYS A 6 4.99 5.03 -8.38
C LYS A 6 3.50 5.14 -8.06
N LEU A 7 2.73 5.90 -8.85
CA LEU A 7 1.29 6.04 -8.67
C LEU A 7 0.55 4.73 -8.96
N LYS A 8 0.92 4.01 -10.03
CA LYS A 8 0.39 2.66 -10.31
C LYS A 8 0.65 1.72 -9.15
N LYS A 9 1.89 1.66 -8.67
CA LYS A 9 2.29 0.80 -7.54
C LYS A 9 1.61 1.20 -6.23
N LEU A 10 1.40 2.50 -6.01
CA LEU A 10 0.62 3.00 -4.87
C LEU A 10 -0.81 2.49 -4.91
N MET A 11 -1.47 2.59 -6.06
CA MET A 11 -2.84 2.12 -6.25
C MET A 11 -2.95 0.59 -6.08
N GLU A 12 -1.98 -0.17 -6.57
CA GLU A 12 -1.90 -1.62 -6.36
C GLU A 12 -1.81 -1.98 -4.86
N LEU A 13 -0.93 -1.30 -4.12
CA LEU A 13 -0.76 -1.54 -2.68
C LEU A 13 -1.98 -1.12 -1.87
N GLU A 14 -2.65 -0.02 -2.24
CA GLU A 14 -3.90 0.40 -1.58
C GLU A 14 -5.04 -0.61 -1.83
N ASN A 15 -5.13 -1.16 -3.04
CA ASN A 15 -6.05 -2.24 -3.37
C ASN A 15 -5.73 -3.54 -2.62
N GLU A 16 -4.46 -3.90 -2.49
CA GLU A 16 -4.03 -5.04 -1.68
C GLU A 16 -4.43 -4.85 -0.22
N LEU A 17 -4.16 -3.67 0.35
CA LEU A 17 -4.53 -3.34 1.72
C LEU A 17 -6.05 -3.45 1.94
N LEU A 18 -6.85 -3.01 0.97
CA LEU A 18 -8.31 -3.13 1.01
C LEU A 18 -8.72 -4.61 1.07
N ARG A 19 -8.20 -5.45 0.18
CA ARG A 19 -8.49 -6.90 0.16
C ARG A 19 -8.12 -7.57 1.47
N LEU A 20 -6.93 -7.30 2.00
CA LEU A 20 -6.46 -7.88 3.27
C LEU A 20 -7.35 -7.45 4.44
N ARG A 21 -7.78 -6.19 4.48
CA ARG A 21 -8.71 -5.70 5.52
C ARG A 21 -10.08 -6.34 5.38
N SER A 22 -10.59 -6.49 4.16
CA SER A 22 -11.88 -7.16 3.90
C SER A 22 -11.86 -8.61 4.37
N LEU A 23 -10.78 -9.34 4.08
CA LEU A 23 -10.60 -10.73 4.52
C LEU A 23 -10.62 -10.83 6.05
N VAL A 24 -9.85 -10.00 6.75
CA VAL A 24 -9.84 -10.00 8.22
C VAL A 24 -11.22 -9.64 8.77
N ARG A 25 -11.90 -8.67 8.15
CA ARG A 25 -13.22 -8.22 8.59
C ARG A 25 -14.30 -9.30 8.39
N SER A 26 -14.19 -10.13 7.35
CA SER A 26 -15.08 -11.26 7.13
C SER A 26 -14.75 -12.47 8.02
N GLY A 27 -13.81 -12.35 8.95
CA GLY A 27 -13.37 -13.45 9.83
C GLY A 27 -12.39 -14.42 9.16
N GLY A 28 -11.82 -14.04 8.01
CA GLY A 28 -10.80 -14.82 7.31
C GLY A 28 -9.44 -14.74 8.00
N ALA A 29 -8.72 -15.86 7.99
CA ALA A 29 -7.36 -15.91 8.50
C ALA A 29 -6.37 -15.33 7.48
N LEU A 30 -5.41 -14.55 7.96
CA LEU A 30 -4.26 -14.14 7.17
C LEU A 30 -3.16 -15.19 7.32
N GLU A 31 -2.57 -15.61 6.19
CA GLU A 31 -1.36 -16.45 6.20
C GLU A 31 -0.18 -15.75 6.89
N ASN A 32 -0.11 -14.42 6.75
CA ASN A 32 0.90 -13.59 7.42
C ASN A 32 0.24 -12.37 8.11
N PRO A 33 0.12 -12.36 9.45
CA PRO A 33 -0.45 -11.24 10.19
C PRO A 33 0.32 -9.92 9.98
N GLY A 34 1.62 -10.02 9.70
CA GLY A 34 2.49 -8.88 9.44
C GLY A 34 2.26 -8.21 8.08
N ARG A 35 1.55 -8.86 7.15
CA ARG A 35 1.38 -8.36 5.77
C ARG A 35 0.69 -7.01 5.72
N ILE A 36 -0.38 -6.81 6.51
CA ILE A 36 -1.07 -5.51 6.59
C ILE A 36 -0.12 -4.39 7.02
N ARG A 37 0.75 -4.67 8.00
CA ARG A 37 1.74 -3.69 8.48
C ARG A 37 2.81 -3.41 7.42
N ALA A 38 3.27 -4.43 6.70
CA ALA A 38 4.22 -4.29 5.61
C ALA A 38 3.66 -3.41 4.48
N VAL A 39 2.47 -3.73 3.97
CA VAL A 39 1.81 -2.97 2.90
C VAL A 39 1.60 -1.50 3.30
N LYS A 40 1.18 -1.23 4.55
CA LYS A 40 1.08 0.15 5.06
C LYS A 40 2.41 0.91 5.03
N ARG A 41 3.52 0.26 5.37
CA ARG A 41 4.86 0.88 5.32
C ARG A 41 5.28 1.15 3.88
N ASP A 42 5.00 0.23 2.96
CA ASP A 42 5.35 0.40 1.55
C ASP A 42 4.57 1.55 0.91
N ILE A 43 3.27 1.66 1.21
CA ILE A 43 2.45 2.83 0.84
C ILE A 43 3.08 4.12 1.37
N ALA A 44 3.47 4.15 2.66
CA ALA A 44 4.08 5.33 3.26
C ALA A 44 5.40 5.72 2.56
N ARG A 45 6.27 4.76 2.26
CA ARG A 45 7.53 5.00 1.53
C ARG A 45 7.30 5.60 0.15
N ILE A 46 6.33 5.10 -0.59
CA ILE A 46 6.00 5.65 -1.92
C ILE A 46 5.48 7.08 -1.80
N LYS A 47 4.57 7.35 -0.84
CA LYS A 47 4.05 8.71 -0.60
C LYS A 47 5.17 9.67 -0.18
N THR A 48 6.09 9.23 0.69
CA THR A 48 7.26 10.04 1.06
C THR A 48 8.15 10.34 -0.13
N SER A 49 8.48 9.33 -0.94
CA SER A 49 9.32 9.53 -2.13
C SER A 49 8.68 10.48 -3.15
N LEU A 50 7.36 10.37 -3.36
CA LEU A 50 6.63 11.30 -4.23
C LEU A 50 6.62 12.73 -3.65
N ARG A 51 6.50 12.89 -2.33
CA ARG A 51 6.58 14.18 -1.64
C ARG A 51 7.96 14.82 -1.79
N GLU A 52 9.03 14.03 -1.65
CA GLU A 52 10.42 14.47 -1.82
C GLU A 52 10.69 14.95 -3.25
N GLU A 53 10.05 14.34 -4.25
CA GLU A 53 10.09 14.78 -5.65
C GLU A 53 9.20 16.00 -5.94
N GLY A 54 8.55 16.58 -4.93
CA GLY A 54 7.70 17.75 -5.06
C GLY A 54 6.28 17.45 -5.54
N TYR A 55 5.88 16.17 -5.63
CA TYR A 55 4.52 15.80 -5.97
C TYR A 55 3.60 15.86 -4.74
N LYS A 56 2.38 16.34 -4.95
CA LYS A 56 1.31 16.26 -3.96
C LYS A 56 0.69 14.86 -4.05
N VAL A 57 0.61 14.18 -2.91
CA VAL A 57 0.16 12.78 -2.75
C VAL A 57 -0.86 12.69 -1.63
#